data_AF-A0A6B0X4Z4-F1
#
_entry.id   AF-A0A6B0X4Z4-F1
#
_cell.length_a   1.000
_cell.length_b   1.000
_cell.length_c   1.000
_cell.angle_alpha   90.00
_cell.angle_beta   90.00
_cell.angle_gamma   90.00
#
_symmetry.space_group_name_H-M   'P 1'
#
loop_
_entity.id
_entity.type
_entity.pdbx_description
1 polymer ?
#
loop_
_entity_poly.entity_id
_entity_poly.type
_entity_poly.pdbx_seq_one_letter_code
_entity_poly.pdbx_strand_id
1 'polypeptide(L)'
;MTTEAGTDKIADIIKEMLTERFHDEFVFSPIIVESRIDHDGDEYLHTYIVFDGDQKRLDPTWTAGLSGRLWPYAEKLGFRGIPIHSFVEKSEWAEFFASKYRESSGSAQNR
;
A
#
# COMPACT_ATOMS: atom_id res chain seq x y z
N MET A 1 0.27 9.20 17.52
CA MET A 1 -0.98 9.44 16.78
C MET A 1 -0.58 9.88 15.39
N THR A 2 -0.49 8.93 14.48
CA THR A 2 -0.11 9.18 13.10
C THR A 2 -1.40 9.42 12.34
N THR A 3 -1.63 10.67 11.96
CA THR A 3 -2.91 11.19 11.45
C THR A 3 -3.17 10.74 10.01
N GLU A 4 -4.44 10.73 9.57
CA GLU A 4 -4.85 10.52 8.15
C GLU A 4 -4.01 11.38 7.16
N ALA A 5 -3.63 12.59 7.56
CA ALA A 5 -2.75 13.46 6.78
C ALA A 5 -1.33 12.89 6.50
N GLY A 6 -0.87 11.90 7.28
CA GLY A 6 0.40 11.21 7.07
C GLY A 6 0.29 10.10 6.02
N THR A 7 -0.81 9.35 6.04
CA THR A 7 -1.10 8.30 5.05
C THR A 7 -1.38 8.89 3.68
N ASP A 8 -2.07 10.03 3.61
CA ASP A 8 -2.33 10.74 2.34
C ASP A 8 -1.03 11.19 1.67
N LYS A 9 -0.09 11.75 2.44
CA LYS A 9 1.23 12.15 1.93
C LYS A 9 2.02 10.96 1.37
N ILE A 10 1.93 9.80 2.00
CA ILE A 10 2.59 8.59 1.50
C ILE A 10 1.93 8.12 0.20
N ALA A 11 0.60 8.19 0.10
CA ALA A 11 -0.11 7.84 -1.13
C ALA A 11 0.33 8.74 -2.30
N ASP A 12 0.50 10.04 -2.07
CA ASP A 12 1.01 10.98 -3.08
C ASP A 12 2.45 10.67 -3.50
N ILE A 13 3.35 10.38 -2.54
CA ILE A 13 4.74 9.99 -2.83
C ILE A 13 4.78 8.71 -3.66
N ILE A 14 3.96 7.70 -3.31
CA ILE A 14 3.86 6.45 -4.06
C ILE A 14 3.39 6.73 -5.48
N LYS A 15 2.37 7.58 -5.65
CA LYS A 15 1.86 7.98 -6.96
C LYS A 15 2.94 8.62 -7.81
N GLU A 16 3.70 9.56 -7.26
CA GLU A 16 4.81 10.22 -7.96
C GLU A 16 5.88 9.22 -8.41
N MET A 17 6.32 8.31 -7.52
CA MET A 17 7.30 7.27 -7.86
C MET A 17 6.82 6.33 -8.96
N LEU A 18 5.54 5.94 -8.91
CA LEU A 18 4.94 5.07 -9.93
C LEU A 18 4.83 5.78 -11.28
N THR A 19 4.41 7.05 -11.29
CA THR A 19 4.36 7.87 -12.50
C THR A 19 5.75 8.11 -13.09
N GLU A 20 6.77 8.34 -12.27
CA GLU A 20 8.15 8.48 -12.74
C GLU A 20 8.67 7.18 -13.37
N ARG A 21 8.37 6.03 -12.77
CA ARG A 21 8.87 4.72 -13.24
C ARG A 21 8.17 4.19 -14.47
N PHE A 22 6.84 4.31 -14.51
CA PHE A 22 5.97 3.62 -15.47
C PHE A 22 5.24 4.56 -16.42
N HIS A 23 5.37 5.88 -16.21
CA HIS A 23 4.74 6.90 -17.04
C HIS A 23 3.24 6.62 -17.24
N ASP A 24 2.81 6.56 -18.49
CA ASP A 24 1.45 6.34 -18.97
C ASP A 24 1.16 4.86 -19.35
N GLU A 25 2.09 3.94 -19.06
CA GLU A 25 1.89 2.50 -19.32
C GLU A 25 0.83 1.86 -18.40
N PHE A 26 0.59 2.45 -17.23
CA PHE A 26 -0.31 1.95 -16.20
C PHE A 26 -1.15 3.06 -15.60
N VAL A 27 -2.38 2.73 -15.21
CA VAL A 27 -3.18 3.60 -14.34
C VAL A 27 -3.13 3.05 -12.92
N PHE A 28 -2.54 3.80 -11.99
CA PHE A 28 -2.50 3.44 -10.58
C PHE A 28 -3.59 4.18 -9.81
N SER A 29 -4.73 3.52 -9.57
CA SER A 29 -5.85 4.09 -8.82
C SER A 29 -6.88 3.04 -8.39
N PRO A 30 -7.29 2.99 -7.12
CA PRO A 30 -6.79 3.81 -6.00
C PRO A 30 -5.43 3.34 -5.46
N ILE A 31 -4.74 4.26 -4.76
CA ILE A 31 -3.62 3.93 -3.85
C ILE A 31 -4.14 4.15 -2.43
N ILE A 32 -4.24 3.08 -1.65
CA ILE A 32 -4.76 3.12 -0.28
C ILE A 32 -3.62 2.83 0.67
N VAL A 33 -3.40 3.72 1.63
CA VAL A 33 -2.36 3.57 2.65
C VAL A 33 -3.04 3.43 4.00
N GLU A 34 -2.75 2.36 4.72
CA GLU A 34 -3.28 2.11 6.06
C GLU A 34 -2.12 1.96 7.04
N SER A 35 -2.31 2.51 8.24
CA SER A 35 -1.47 2.15 9.38
C SER A 35 -1.92 0.83 9.98
N ARG A 36 -0.96 -0.03 10.31
CA ARG A 36 -1.17 -1.32 10.97
C ARG A 36 -0.13 -1.53 12.05
N ILE A 37 -0.45 -2.40 13.00
CA ILE A 37 0.47 -2.85 14.04
C ILE A 37 0.94 -4.26 13.67
N ASP A 38 2.24 -4.49 13.67
CA ASP A 38 2.80 -5.81 13.43
C ASP A 38 2.72 -6.70 14.69
N HIS A 39 3.25 -7.92 14.59
CA HIS A 39 3.26 -8.86 15.70
C HIS A 39 4.09 -8.40 16.92
N ASP A 40 5.06 -7.50 16.72
CA ASP A 40 5.95 -6.98 17.75
C ASP A 40 5.40 -5.70 18.40
N GLY A 41 4.29 -5.18 17.87
CA GLY A 41 3.65 -3.96 18.35
C GLY A 41 4.13 -2.69 17.63
N ASP A 42 4.94 -2.82 16.58
CA ASP A 42 5.43 -1.69 15.81
C ASP A 42 4.41 -1.25 14.75
N GLU A 43 4.23 0.06 14.65
CA GLU A 43 3.36 0.66 13.64
C GLU A 43 4.08 0.69 12.28
N TYR A 44 3.43 0.15 11.26
CA TYR A 44 3.91 0.10 9.87
C TYR A 44 2.82 0.52 8.90
N LEU A 45 3.23 0.85 7.67
CA LEU A 45 2.31 1.21 6.59
C LEU A 45 2.06 0.01 5.68
N HIS A 46 0.79 -0.34 5.48
CA HIS A 46 0.38 -1.26 4.43
C HIS A 46 -0.28 -0.47 3.30
N THR A 47 0.34 -0.51 2.12
CA THR A 47 -0.20 0.12 0.91
C THR A 47 -0.85 -0.91 -0.01
N TYR A 48 -2.05 -0.62 -0.50
CA TYR A 48 -2.68 -1.30 -1.62
C TYR A 48 -2.63 -0.40 -2.85
N ILE A 49 -1.98 -0.88 -3.90
CA ILE A 49 -1.75 -0.16 -5.15
C ILE A 49 -2.56 -0.87 -6.23
N VAL A 50 -3.71 -0.32 -6.59
CA VAL A 50 -4.53 -0.88 -7.65
C VAL A 50 -4.00 -0.40 -8.99
N PHE A 51 -3.76 -1.33 -9.91
CA PHE A 51 -3.25 -1.01 -11.24
C PHE A 51 -4.18 -1.52 -12.36
N ASP A 52 -4.19 -0.80 -13.47
CA ASP A 52 -4.83 -1.16 -14.74
C ASP A 52 -3.75 -1.11 -15.82
N GLY A 53 -3.47 -2.24 -16.48
CA GLY A 53 -2.38 -2.38 -17.46
C GLY A 53 -1.89 -3.83 -17.62
N ASP A 54 -0.88 -4.03 -18.45
CA ASP A 54 -0.29 -5.36 -18.68
C ASP A 54 0.65 -5.75 -17.53
N GLN A 55 0.19 -6.64 -16.64
CA GLN A 55 0.96 -7.12 -15.49
C GLN A 55 2.35 -7.65 -15.86
N LYS A 56 2.56 -8.18 -17.06
CA LYS A 56 3.89 -8.67 -17.49
C LYS A 56 4.91 -7.55 -17.64
N ARG A 57 4.46 -6.31 -17.80
CA ARG A 57 5.30 -5.10 -17.86
C ARG A 57 5.53 -4.48 -16.48
N LEU A 58 4.84 -4.96 -15.45
CA LEU A 58 5.06 -4.53 -14.08
C LEU A 58 6.38 -5.13 -13.61
N ASP A 59 7.45 -4.32 -13.62
CA ASP A 59 8.80 -4.74 -13.25
C ASP A 59 8.83 -5.31 -11.81
N PRO A 60 8.98 -6.63 -11.63
CA PRO A 60 8.87 -7.26 -10.31
C PRO A 60 10.05 -6.90 -9.41
N THR A 61 11.22 -6.60 -9.98
CA THR A 61 12.39 -6.19 -9.21
C THR A 61 12.20 -4.77 -8.69
N TRP A 62 11.67 -3.87 -9.53
CA TRP A 62 11.39 -2.51 -9.10
C TRP A 62 10.28 -2.48 -8.04
N THR A 63 9.18 -3.19 -8.26
CA THR A 63 8.06 -3.24 -7.31
C THR A 63 8.47 -3.86 -5.97
N ALA A 64 9.25 -4.94 -5.96
CA ALA A 64 9.78 -5.51 -4.72
C ALA A 64 10.65 -4.51 -3.93
N GLY A 65 11.40 -3.65 -4.63
CA GLY A 65 12.22 -2.61 -4.01
C GLY A 65 11.45 -1.41 -3.45
N LEU A 66 10.12 -1.32 -3.64
CA LEU A 66 9.34 -0.16 -3.23
C LEU A 66 9.37 0.05 -1.71
N SER A 67 9.32 -1.00 -0.89
CA SER A 67 9.46 -0.91 0.57
C SER A 67 10.71 -0.15 0.99
N GLY A 68 11.86 -0.47 0.38
CA GLY A 68 13.13 0.21 0.68
C GLY A 68 13.13 1.69 0.26
N ARG A 69 12.41 2.04 -0.80
CA ARG A 69 12.24 3.44 -1.24
C ARG A 69 11.29 4.23 -0.35
N LEU A 70 10.25 3.58 0.19
CA LEU A 70 9.25 4.21 1.06
C LEU A 70 9.70 4.34 2.51
N TRP A 71 10.57 3.44 2.98
CA TRP A 71 10.97 3.40 4.38
C TRP A 71 11.51 4.75 4.92
N PRO A 72 12.40 5.49 4.22
CA PRO A 72 12.87 6.78 4.72
C PRO A 72 11.76 7.84 4.86
N TYR A 73 10.67 7.72 4.10
CA TYR A 73 9.52 8.63 4.20
C TYR A 73 8.60 8.23 5.35
N ALA A 74 8.35 6.92 5.51
CA ALA A 74 7.57 6.38 6.61
C ALA A 74 8.23 6.68 7.97
N GLU A 75 9.55 6.51 8.07
CA GLU A 75 10.32 6.78 9.29
C GLU A 75 10.22 8.26 9.72
N LYS A 76 10.30 9.20 8.77
CA LYS A 76 10.13 10.64 9.02
C LYS A 76 8.74 11.00 9.55
N LEU A 77 7.74 10.16 9.29
CA LEU A 77 6.38 10.31 9.79
C LEU A 77 6.14 9.57 11.11
N GLY A 78 7.15 8.87 11.64
CA GLY A 78 7.10 8.17 12.92
C GLY A 78 6.75 6.69 12.84
N PHE A 79 6.57 6.13 11.65
CA PHE A 79 6.36 4.69 11.46
C PHE A 79 7.70 3.95 11.58
N ARG A 80 7.77 2.98 12.50
CA ARG A 80 9.01 2.25 12.80
C ARG A 80 9.12 0.95 12.03
N GLY A 81 7.99 0.33 11.71
CA GLY A 81 7.96 -0.90 10.92
C GLY A 81 8.21 -0.63 9.44
N ILE A 82 8.77 -1.64 8.76
CA ILE A 82 9.06 -1.58 7.33
C ILE A 82 7.73 -1.48 6.56
N PRO A 83 7.57 -0.49 5.66
CA PRO A 83 6.37 -0.41 4.83
C PRO A 83 6.23 -1.63 3.93
N ILE A 84 5.02 -2.15 3.84
CA ILE A 84 4.67 -3.22 2.92
C ILE A 84 3.66 -2.73 1.89
N HIS A 85 3.68 -3.36 0.72
CA HIS A 85 2.80 -2.97 -0.38
C HIS A 85 2.28 -4.20 -1.11
N SER A 86 1.09 -4.05 -1.69
CA SER A 86 0.44 -5.07 -2.49
C SER A 86 -0.05 -4.43 -3.78
N PHE A 87 0.39 -4.96 -4.92
CA PHE A 87 -0.13 -4.58 -6.22
C PHE A 87 -1.34 -5.47 -6.53
N VAL A 88 -2.49 -4.85 -6.80
CA VAL A 88 -3.75 -5.55 -7.05
C VAL A 88 -4.24 -5.16 -8.43
N GLU A 89 -4.54 -6.14 -9.28
CA GLU A 89 -5.12 -5.84 -10.57
C GLU A 89 -6.54 -5.27 -10.37
N LYS A 90 -6.91 -4.25 -11.14
CA LYS A 90 -8.22 -3.60 -11.02
C LYS A 90 -9.40 -4.56 -11.20
N SER A 91 -9.24 -5.60 -12.01
CA SER A 91 -10.23 -6.67 -12.21
C SER A 91 -10.46 -7.49 -10.93
N GLU A 92 -9.44 -7.64 -10.09
CA GLU A 92 -9.46 -8.39 -8.83
C GLU A 92 -9.84 -7.50 -7.63
N TRP A 93 -9.77 -6.18 -7.80
CA TRP A 93 -9.95 -5.22 -6.71
C TRP A 93 -11.27 -5.37 -5.95
N ALA A 94 -12.38 -5.65 -6.64
CA ALA A 94 -13.68 -5.80 -5.99
C ALA A 94 -13.74 -7.00 -5.05
N GLU A 95 -13.17 -8.14 -5.47
CA GLU A 95 -13.08 -9.35 -4.66
C GLU A 95 -12.09 -9.17 -3.51
N PHE A 96 -10.93 -8.58 -3.80
CA PHE A 96 -9.91 -8.24 -2.82
C PHE A 96 -10.43 -7.31 -1.71
N PHE A 97 -11.17 -6.27 -2.09
CA PHE A 97 -11.77 -5.34 -1.14
C PHE A 97 -12.82 -6.07 -0.29
N ALA A 98 -13.70 -6.86 -0.90
CA ALA A 98 -14.73 -7.60 -0.19
C ALA A 98 -14.14 -8.59 0.84
N SER A 99 -13.07 -9.32 0.50
CA SER A 99 -12.42 -10.26 1.42
C SER A 99 -11.80 -9.55 2.63
N LYS A 100 -11.05 -8.47 2.39
CA LYS A 100 -10.40 -7.65 3.42
C LYS A 100 -11.38 -7.12 4.47
N TYR A 101 -12.50 -6.53 4.05
CA TYR A 101 -13.47 -5.95 4.99
C TYR A 101 -14.42 -6.99 5.61
N ARG A 102 -14.56 -8.17 5.00
CA ARG A 102 -15.26 -9.30 5.59
C ARG A 102 -14.47 -9.92 6.75
N GLU A 103 -13.16 -10.03 6.62
CA GLU A 103 -12.28 -10.50 7.70
C GLU A 103 -12.22 -9.49 8.86
N SER A 104 -12.17 -8.19 8.53
CA SER A 104 -12.19 -7.10 9.51
C SER A 104 -13.46 -7.07 10.38
N SER A 105 -14.57 -7.60 9.88
CA SER A 105 -15.86 -7.69 10.59
C SER A 105 -16.13 -9.04 11.26
N GLY A 106 -15.25 -10.04 11.06
CA GLY A 106 -15.30 -11.36 11.71
C GLY A 106 -14.51 -11.47 13.02
N SER A 107 -13.62 -10.51 13.33
CA SER A 107 -12.76 -10.56 14.53
C SER A 107 -13.39 -9.92 15.78
N ALA A 108 -14.63 -9.44 15.72
CA ALA A 108 -15.33 -8.79 16.84
C ALA A 108 -16.17 -9.75 17.71
N GLN A 109 -16.07 -11.07 17.55
CA GLN A 109 -16.79 -12.05 18.38
C GLN A 109 -15.85 -13.14 18.89
N ASN A 110 -15.04 -12.80 19.89
CA ASN A 110 -14.71 -13.70 21.02
C ASN A 110 -13.88 -12.94 22.06
N ARG A 111 -14.59 -12.20 22.93
CA ARG A 111 -14.20 -11.99 24.33
C ARG A 111 -15.45 -12.01 25.18
#